data_AF-A0A2V7XFW8-F1
#
_entry.id   AF-A0A2V7XFW8-F1
#
_cell.length_a   1.000
_cell.length_b   1.000
_cell.length_c   1.000
_cell.angle_alpha   90.00
_cell.angle_beta   90.00
_cell.angle_gamma   90.00
#
_symmetry.space_group_name_H-M   'P 1'
#
loop_
_entity.id
_entity.type
_entity.pdbx_description
1 polymer ?
#
loop_
_entity_poly.entity_id
_entity_poly.type
_entity_poly.pdbx_seq_one_letter_code
_entity_poly.pdbx_strand_id
1 'polypeptide(L)'
;LAAAAAELIAIHTGRPAWRTIAVANVRAGAAMGAITVVAGWALASAPFVEPTRFLTWHRWTGVAAGVSAIGAALVSSWTQAPAGRSAFVYRTALFGAAVLVAIAGHLGGTLVWGADFLRP
;
A
#
# COMPACT_ATOMS: atom_id res chain seq x y z
N LEU A 1 -3.35 3.87 -2.68
CA LEU A 1 -4.62 3.80 -3.46
C LEU A 1 -4.60 4.68 -4.70
N ALA A 2 -4.25 5.98 -4.60
CA ALA A 2 -4.17 6.88 -5.76
C ALA A 2 -3.31 6.35 -6.92
N ALA A 3 -2.12 5.78 -6.62
CA ALA A 3 -1.27 5.15 -7.63
C ALA A 3 -1.96 4.00 -8.39
N ALA A 4 -2.71 3.14 -7.68
CA ALA A 4 -3.41 2.01 -8.30
C ALA A 4 -4.58 2.48 -9.20
N ALA A 5 -5.31 3.52 -8.77
CA ALA A 5 -6.34 4.14 -9.60
C ALA A 5 -5.74 4.76 -10.87
N ALA A 6 -4.64 5.52 -10.74
CA ALA A 6 -3.95 6.11 -11.88
C ALA A 6 -3.39 5.04 -12.84
N GLU A 7 -2.82 3.94 -12.34
CA GLU A 7 -2.34 2.84 -13.19
C GLU A 7 -3.50 2.14 -13.90
N LEU A 8 -4.65 1.95 -13.24
CA LEU A 8 -5.84 1.37 -13.88
C LEU A 8 -6.34 2.25 -15.04
N ILE A 9 -6.37 3.57 -14.84
CA ILE A 9 -6.72 4.53 -15.90
C ILE A 9 -5.67 4.49 -17.01
N ALA A 10 -4.37 4.38 -16.68
CA ALA A 10 -3.31 4.26 -17.68
C ALA A 10 -3.47 2.99 -18.53
N ILE A 11 -3.86 1.86 -17.93
CA ILE A 11 -4.14 0.60 -18.64
C ILE A 11 -5.34 0.77 -19.59
N HIS A 12 -6.43 1.40 -19.15
CA HIS A 12 -7.64 1.57 -19.95
C HIS A 12 -7.49 2.61 -21.07
N THR A 13 -6.77 3.70 -20.81
CA THR A 13 -6.66 4.83 -21.74
C THR A 13 -5.42 4.78 -22.63
N GLY A 14 -4.42 3.97 -22.28
CA GLY A 14 -3.12 3.93 -22.94
C GLY A 14 -2.30 5.22 -22.82
N ARG A 15 -2.77 6.23 -22.07
CA ARG A 15 -2.12 7.54 -21.99
C ARG A 15 -0.92 7.51 -21.04
N PRO A 16 0.29 7.91 -21.49
CA PRO A 16 1.51 7.83 -20.68
C PRO A 16 1.46 8.76 -19.45
N ALA A 17 0.71 9.87 -19.52
CA ALA A 17 0.56 10.81 -18.41
C ALA A 17 0.01 10.15 -17.13
N TRP A 18 -0.98 9.26 -17.25
CA TRP A 18 -1.54 8.54 -16.10
C TRP A 18 -0.54 7.57 -15.47
N ARG A 19 0.34 6.97 -16.29
CA ARG A 19 1.42 6.12 -15.78
C ARG A 19 2.45 6.95 -15.01
N THR A 20 2.82 8.13 -15.49
CA THR A 20 3.69 9.05 -14.75
C THR A 20 3.09 9.43 -13.40
N ILE A 21 1.79 9.73 -13.36
CA ILE A 21 1.06 10.01 -12.12
C ILE A 21 1.08 8.79 -11.18
N ALA A 22 0.85 7.58 -11.70
CA ALA A 22 0.91 6.36 -10.92
C ALA A 22 2.29 6.14 -10.29
N VAL A 23 3.36 6.30 -11.07
CA VAL A 23 4.75 6.14 -10.62
C VAL A 23 5.13 7.19 -9.57
N ALA A 24 4.73 8.45 -9.76
CA ALA A 24 4.99 9.49 -8.77
C ALA A 24 4.28 9.17 -7.43
N ASN A 25 3.02 8.76 -7.50
CA ASN A 25 2.22 8.43 -6.32
C ASN A 25 2.73 7.16 -5.60
N VAL A 26 3.18 6.13 -6.31
CA VAL A 26 3.70 4.92 -5.65
C VAL A 26 5.02 5.20 -4.94
N ARG A 27 5.89 6.05 -5.51
CA ARG A 27 7.14 6.46 -4.86
C ARG A 27 6.88 7.29 -3.61
N ALA A 28 5.99 8.28 -3.69
CA ALA A 28 5.57 9.06 -2.52
C ALA A 28 4.92 8.16 -1.46
N GLY A 29 4.03 7.26 -1.88
CA GLY A 29 3.38 6.28 -1.01
C GLY A 29 4.36 5.30 -0.35
N ALA A 30 5.40 4.87 -1.06
CA ALA A 30 6.45 4.02 -0.52
C ALA A 30 7.28 4.74 0.55
N ALA A 31 7.67 6.00 0.29
CA ALA A 31 8.42 6.81 1.25
C ALA A 31 7.60 7.05 2.53
N MET A 32 6.36 7.50 2.40
CA MET A 32 5.47 7.69 3.55
C MET A 32 5.14 6.37 4.25
N GLY A 33 4.91 5.31 3.49
CA GLY A 33 4.64 3.97 4.03
C GLY A 33 5.79 3.45 4.89
N ALA A 34 7.05 3.69 4.48
CA ALA A 34 8.21 3.32 5.30
C ALA A 34 8.22 4.04 6.65
N ILE A 35 7.94 5.36 6.64
CA ILE A 35 7.82 6.16 7.87
C ILE A 35 6.67 5.63 8.75
N THR A 36 5.50 5.36 8.14
CA THR A 36 4.33 4.84 8.86
C THR A 36 4.58 3.46 9.46
N VAL A 37 5.31 2.57 8.79
CA VAL A 37 5.65 1.25 9.34
C VAL A 37 6.53 1.39 10.59
N VAL A 38 7.54 2.26 10.55
CA VAL A 38 8.43 2.50 11.71
C VAL A 38 7.63 3.12 12.87
N ALA A 39 6.87 4.19 12.59
CA ALA A 39 6.06 4.86 13.60
C ALA A 39 5.00 3.93 14.21
N GLY A 40 4.32 3.14 13.37
CA GLY A 40 3.30 2.17 13.81
C GLY A 40 3.91 1.05 14.65
N TRP A 41 5.13 0.60 14.35
CA TRP A 41 5.81 -0.41 15.15
C TRP A 41 6.22 0.13 16.52
N ALA A 42 6.72 1.37 16.58
CA ALA A 42 7.04 2.04 17.82
C ALA A 42 5.80 2.21 18.70
N LEU A 43 4.69 2.71 18.13
CA LEU A 43 3.42 2.88 18.83
C LEU A 43 2.87 1.55 19.34
N ALA A 44 2.83 0.52 18.48
CA ALA A 44 2.32 -0.80 18.85
C ALA A 44 3.22 -1.57 19.84
N SER A 45 4.39 -1.04 20.19
CA SER A 45 5.27 -1.60 21.21
C SER A 45 5.22 -0.83 22.53
N ALA A 46 4.39 0.21 22.61
CA ALA A 46 4.23 0.98 23.83
C ALA A 46 3.47 0.18 24.90
N PRO A 47 3.81 0.32 26.20
CA PRO A 47 3.22 -0.50 27.28
C PRO A 47 1.71 -0.35 27.46
N PHE A 48 1.14 0.75 26.99
CA PHE A 48 -0.29 1.07 27.11
C PHE A 48 -1.12 0.52 25.94
N VAL A 49 -0.49 -0.12 24.94
CA VAL A 49 -1.20 -0.73 23.81
C VAL A 49 -1.41 -2.21 24.07
N GLU A 50 -2.67 -2.61 24.23
CA GLU A 50 -3.02 -4.00 24.48
C GLU A 50 -2.76 -4.88 23.24
N PRO A 51 -2.00 -5.99 23.37
CA PRO A 51 -1.75 -6.90 22.27
C PRO A 51 -3.02 -7.71 21.93
N THR A 52 -3.69 -7.33 20.85
CA THR A 52 -4.83 -8.09 20.31
C THR A 52 -4.47 -8.83 19.03
N ARG A 53 -5.22 -9.88 18.70
CA ARG A 53 -5.09 -10.58 17.41
C ARG A 53 -5.26 -9.63 16.22
N PHE A 54 -6.20 -8.68 16.32
CA PHE A 54 -6.42 -7.66 15.28
C PHE A 54 -5.21 -6.74 15.14
N LEU A 55 -4.55 -6.37 16.25
CA LEU A 55 -3.33 -5.56 16.21
C LEU A 55 -2.17 -6.31 15.54
N THR A 56 -2.01 -7.61 15.83
CA THR A 56 -1.01 -8.46 15.16
C THR A 56 -1.24 -8.49 13.65
N TRP A 57 -2.47 -8.75 13.21
CA TRP A 57 -2.81 -8.74 11.79
C TRP A 57 -2.62 -7.35 11.15
N HIS A 58 -3.01 -6.28 11.83
CA HIS A 58 -2.83 -4.91 11.35
C HIS A 58 -1.36 -4.56 11.13
N ARG A 59 -0.47 -4.93 12.07
CA ARG A 59 0.98 -4.71 11.95
C ARG A 59 1.56 -5.41 10.73
N TRP A 60 1.31 -6.70 10.59
CA TRP A 60 1.91 -7.49 9.51
C TRP A 60 1.33 -7.15 8.13
N THR A 61 0.03 -6.86 8.05
CA THR A 61 -0.59 -6.38 6.80
C THR A 61 -0.03 -5.01 6.39
N GLY A 62 0.19 -4.11 7.35
CA GLY A 62 0.87 -2.82 7.11
C GLY A 62 2.31 -2.98 6.62
N VAL A 63 3.10 -3.88 7.22
CA VAL A 63 4.47 -4.19 6.78
C VAL A 63 4.47 -4.75 5.36
N ALA A 64 3.60 -5.73 5.07
CA ALA A 64 3.49 -6.33 3.74
C ALA A 64 3.07 -5.30 2.68
N ALA A 65 2.16 -4.39 3.03
CA ALA A 65 1.75 -3.27 2.17
C ALA A 65 2.94 -2.35 1.86
N GLY A 66 3.70 -1.96 2.88
CA GLY A 66 4.88 -1.12 2.75
C GLY A 66 5.96 -1.75 1.87
N VAL A 67 6.31 -3.00 2.11
CA VAL A 67 7.29 -3.76 1.30
C VAL A 67 6.82 -3.85 -0.16
N SER A 68 5.54 -4.13 -0.39
CA SER A 68 4.98 -4.21 -1.74
C SER A 68 5.03 -2.86 -2.46
N ALA A 69 4.71 -1.77 -1.76
CA ALA A 69 4.80 -0.41 -2.31
C ALA A 69 6.24 -0.01 -2.63
N ILE A 70 7.20 -0.34 -1.76
CA ILE A 70 8.63 -0.12 -2.00
C ILE A 70 9.10 -0.95 -3.21
N GLY A 71 8.71 -2.22 -3.29
CA GLY A 71 9.03 -3.07 -4.45
C GLY A 71 8.48 -2.50 -5.76
N ALA A 72 7.23 -2.04 -5.77
CA ALA A 72 6.64 -1.36 -6.92
C ALA A 72 7.40 -0.08 -7.28
N ALA A 73 7.77 0.74 -6.29
CA ALA A 73 8.56 1.95 -6.50
C ALA A 73 9.95 1.66 -7.06
N LEU A 74 10.63 0.61 -6.58
CA LEU A 74 11.94 0.20 -7.09
C LEU A 74 11.83 -0.27 -8.54
N VAL A 75 10.91 -1.18 -8.86
CA VAL A 75 10.72 -1.71 -10.21
C VAL A 75 10.31 -0.61 -11.20
N SER A 76 9.53 0.39 -10.74
CA SER A 76 9.11 1.52 -11.58
C SER A 76 10.28 2.30 -12.19
N SER A 77 11.44 2.32 -11.53
CA SER A 77 12.67 2.98 -11.98
C SER A 77 13.33 2.29 -13.18
N TRP A 78 13.00 1.02 -13.42
CA TRP A 78 13.58 0.17 -14.46
C TRP A 78 12.62 -0.05 -15.64
N THR A 79 11.34 0.32 -15.49
CA THR A 79 10.30 0.09 -16.49
C THR A 79 10.11 1.30 -17.40
N GLN A 80 11.00 1.50 -18.37
CA GLN A 80 10.73 2.42 -19.49
C GLN A 80 9.83 1.76 -20.57
N ALA A 81 9.79 0.42 -20.62
CA ALA A 81 9.02 -0.31 -21.63
C ALA A 81 7.57 -0.64 -21.18
N PRO A 82 6.56 -0.42 -22.04
CA PRO A 82 5.15 -0.68 -21.72
C PRO A 82 4.76 -2.16 -21.60
N ALA A 83 5.58 -3.09 -22.07
CA ALA A 83 5.28 -4.53 -22.08
C ALA A 83 6.49 -5.35 -21.62
N GLY A 84 6.23 -6.40 -20.83
CA GLY A 84 7.24 -7.36 -20.38
C GLY A 84 7.13 -7.74 -18.90
N ARG A 85 8.03 -8.64 -18.47
CA ARG A 85 8.07 -9.19 -17.10
C ARG A 85 8.14 -8.09 -16.02
N SER A 86 8.90 -7.02 -16.28
CA SER A 86 9.06 -5.91 -15.34
C SER A 86 7.74 -5.13 -15.12
N ALA A 87 6.96 -4.92 -16.18
CA ALA A 87 5.64 -4.29 -16.08
C ALA A 87 4.63 -5.16 -15.31
N PHE A 88 4.67 -6.48 -15.51
CA PHE A 88 3.86 -7.42 -14.73
C PHE A 88 4.23 -7.39 -13.24
N VAL A 89 5.52 -7.48 -12.91
CA VAL A 89 6.00 -7.41 -11.52
C VAL A 89 5.58 -6.10 -10.86
N TYR A 90 5.78 -4.96 -11.53
CA TYR A 90 5.36 -3.65 -11.04
C TYR A 90 3.86 -3.62 -10.74
N ARG A 91 3.01 -4.07 -11.66
CA ARG A 91 1.54 -4.04 -11.49
C ARG A 91 1.09 -4.96 -10.37
N THR A 92 1.61 -6.18 -10.31
CA THR A 92 1.28 -7.13 -9.23
C THR A 92 1.67 -6.56 -7.87
N ALA A 93 2.86 -5.97 -7.76
CA ALA A 93 3.30 -5.32 -6.52
C ALA A 93 2.42 -4.09 -6.17
N LEU A 94 2.08 -3.25 -7.14
CA LEU A 94 1.26 -2.05 -6.93
C LEU A 94 -0.18 -2.39 -6.50
N PHE A 95 -0.84 -3.29 -7.23
CA PHE A 95 -2.21 -3.70 -6.90
C PHE A 95 -2.25 -4.54 -5.62
N GLY A 96 -1.26 -5.41 -5.40
CA GLY A 96 -1.08 -6.12 -4.13
C GLY A 96 -0.95 -5.14 -2.96
N ALA A 97 -0.10 -4.11 -3.08
CA ALA A 97 0.02 -3.06 -2.07
C ALA A 97 -1.33 -2.34 -1.84
N ALA A 98 -2.08 -2.03 -2.89
CA ALA A 98 -3.39 -1.37 -2.75
C ALA A 98 -4.39 -2.21 -1.95
N VAL A 99 -4.48 -3.52 -2.22
CA VAL A 99 -5.34 -4.45 -1.47
C VAL A 99 -4.89 -4.55 -0.01
N LEU A 100 -3.58 -4.71 0.23
CA LEU A 100 -3.03 -4.80 1.58
C LEU A 100 -3.27 -3.52 2.39
N VAL A 101 -3.12 -2.34 1.78
CA VAL A 101 -3.46 -1.05 2.41
C VAL A 101 -4.93 -0.98 2.77
N ALA A 102 -5.83 -1.45 1.91
CA ALA A 102 -7.27 -1.45 2.20
C ALA A 102 -7.60 -2.36 3.40
N ILE A 103 -7.02 -3.57 3.45
CA ILE A 103 -7.17 -4.50 4.57
C ILE A 103 -6.59 -3.89 5.86
N ALA A 104 -5.37 -3.35 5.80
CA ALA A 104 -4.73 -2.72 6.95
C ALA A 104 -5.58 -1.54 7.48
N GLY A 105 -6.13 -0.73 6.57
CA GLY A 105 -7.04 0.38 6.91
C GLY A 105 -8.31 -0.10 7.60
N HIS A 106 -8.94 -1.17 7.10
CA HIS A 106 -10.11 -1.78 7.74
C HIS A 106 -9.79 -2.29 9.15
N LEU A 107 -8.69 -3.04 9.30
CA LEU A 107 -8.23 -3.53 10.61
C LEU A 107 -7.92 -2.38 11.58
N GLY A 108 -7.32 -1.29 11.07
CA GLY A 108 -7.07 -0.08 11.85
C GLY A 108 -8.37 0.58 12.34
N GLY A 109 -9.38 0.66 11.46
CA GLY A 109 -10.72 1.10 11.83
C GLY A 109 -11.35 0.23 12.91
N THR A 110 -11.25 -1.10 12.77
CA THR A 110 -11.75 -2.04 13.78
C THR A 110 -11.07 -1.90 15.14
N LEU A 111 -9.77 -1.59 15.16
CA LEU A 111 -9.03 -1.37 16.41
C LEU A 111 -9.48 -0.12 17.16
N VAL A 112 -9.86 0.94 16.43
CA VAL A 112 -10.25 2.22 17.02
C VAL A 112 -11.75 2.27 17.34
N TRP A 113 -12.59 1.73 16.45
CA TRP A 113 -14.04 1.93 16.48
C TRP A 113 -14.85 0.64 16.70
N GLY A 114 -14.20 -0.53 16.79
CA GLY A 114 -14.86 -1.82 16.96
C GLY A 114 -15.23 -2.52 15.65
N ALA A 115 -15.69 -3.78 15.74
CA ALA A 115 -15.93 -4.65 14.58
C ALA A 115 -17.06 -4.15 13.66
N ASP A 116 -18.07 -3.50 14.22
CA ASP A 116 -19.27 -3.05 13.50
C ASP A 116 -19.19 -1.59 13.04
N PHE A 117 -18.01 -0.97 13.00
CA PHE A 117 -17.87 0.47 12.71
C PHE A 117 -18.42 0.92 11.34
N LEU A 118 -18.66 -0.01 10.41
CA LEU A 118 -19.27 0.25 9.10
C LEU A 118 -20.79 0.05 9.08
N ARG A 119 -21.38 -0.42 10.17
CA ARG A 119 -22.82 -0.66 10.37
C ARG A 119 -23.25 0.04 11.66
N PRO A 120 -23.65 1.31 11.58
CA PRO A 120 -24.12 2.06 12.75
C PRO A 120 -25.42 1.49 13.31
#